data_AF-A0A7K3D9C8-F1
#
_entry.id   AF-A0A7K3D9C8-F1
#
_cell.length_a   1.000
_cell.length_b   1.000
_cell.length_c   1.000
_cell.angle_alpha   90.00
_cell.angle_beta   90.00
_cell.angle_gamma   90.00
#
_symmetry.space_group_name_H-M   'P 1'
#
loop_
_entity.id
_entity.type
_entity.pdbx_description
1 polymer ?
#
loop_
_entity_poly.entity_id
_entity_poly.type
_entity_poly.pdbx_seq_one_letter_code
_entity_poly.pdbx_strand_id
1 'polypeptide(L)'
;MAVLRPGEHPKASGARPPLPALPRCPGLRGYLQLHQAIRELRFRHAADALRAPEPAPAHDAVFRTLPKATTDDGFRVLDGLWFPGRGGIWHRVDLPYVRRARGRWLSSSDPRADSAAAVVDTLETLVRDDAQGLRRLVLWEVCCLLRDGGERPGESDAVALGVHRSEAGLLASAVAAGFPATGPARHAAETLNDVWPGVRLREAERLAARLPRASEYA
;
A
#
# COMPACT_ATOMS: atom_id res chain seq x y z
N MET A 1 14.78 11.62 -24.59
CA MET A 1 14.16 11.17 -23.34
C MET A 1 13.41 9.90 -23.62
N ALA A 2 13.73 8.78 -22.96
CA ALA A 2 13.02 7.53 -23.17
C ALA A 2 11.58 7.67 -22.61
N VAL A 3 10.59 7.48 -23.48
CA VAL A 3 9.18 7.45 -23.11
C VAL A 3 8.94 6.14 -22.37
N LEU A 4 8.88 6.19 -21.04
CA LEU A 4 8.50 5.04 -20.22
C LEU A 4 6.99 4.83 -20.36
N ARG A 5 6.58 3.66 -20.88
CA ARG A 5 5.19 3.23 -20.88
C ARG A 5 4.85 2.59 -19.52
N PRO A 6 3.67 2.85 -18.94
CA PRO A 6 3.23 2.17 -17.73
C PRO A 6 3.30 0.64 -17.91
N GLY A 7 3.97 -0.07 -16.99
CA GLY A 7 4.15 -1.52 -17.02
C GLY A 7 5.35 -2.07 -17.81
N GLU A 8 6.13 -1.24 -18.51
CA GLU A 8 7.35 -1.67 -19.19
C GLU A 8 8.61 -1.36 -18.36
N HIS A 9 9.46 -2.38 -18.14
CA HIS A 9 10.79 -2.17 -17.58
C HIS A 9 11.73 -1.58 -18.63
N PRO A 10 12.46 -0.49 -18.34
CA PRO A 10 13.47 0.01 -19.26
C PRO A 10 14.57 -1.05 -19.45
N LYS A 11 14.87 -1.38 -20.72
CA LYS A 11 16.06 -2.17 -21.06
C LYS A 11 17.29 -1.40 -20.61
N ALA A 12 18.18 -2.08 -19.89
CA ALA A 12 19.34 -1.56 -19.18
C ALA A 12 20.10 -0.47 -19.97
N SER A 13 19.77 0.78 -19.66
CA SER A 13 20.68 1.91 -19.80
C SER A 13 21.35 2.05 -18.44
N GLY A 14 22.67 2.12 -18.38
CA GLY A 14 23.46 2.16 -17.14
C GLY A 14 23.20 3.36 -16.21
N ALA A 15 22.17 4.17 -16.47
CA ALA A 15 21.69 5.20 -15.57
C ALA A 15 20.77 4.58 -14.50
N ARG A 16 21.08 4.80 -13.22
CA ARG A 16 20.19 4.46 -12.11
C ARG A 16 18.84 5.16 -12.36
N PRO A 17 17.70 4.44 -12.33
CA PRO A 17 16.40 5.07 -12.53
C PRO A 17 16.17 6.15 -11.45
N PRO A 18 15.42 7.22 -11.77
CA PRO A 18 15.11 8.25 -10.79
C PRO A 18 14.36 7.64 -9.59
N LEU A 19 14.54 8.22 -8.41
CA LEU A 19 13.82 7.77 -7.22
C LEU A 19 12.31 7.97 -7.41
N PRO A 20 11.48 7.01 -6.95
CA PRO A 20 10.03 7.15 -7.04
C PRO A 20 9.54 8.34 -6.19
N ALA A 21 8.55 9.06 -6.72
CA ALA A 21 7.86 10.09 -5.96
C ALA A 21 7.00 9.45 -4.86
N LEU A 22 7.34 9.75 -3.60
CA LEU A 22 6.60 9.26 -2.44
C LEU A 22 5.34 10.09 -2.17
N PRO A 23 4.27 9.48 -1.62
CA PRO A 23 3.06 10.19 -1.26
C PRO A 23 3.35 11.16 -0.10
N ARG A 24 2.72 12.33 -0.13
CA ARG A 24 2.85 13.35 0.93
C ARG A 24 1.84 13.17 2.06
N CYS A 25 0.75 12.45 1.78
CA CYS A 25 -0.30 12.10 2.73
C CYS A 25 -1.04 10.85 2.23
N PRO A 26 -1.75 10.12 3.12
CA PRO A 26 -2.52 8.95 2.74
C PRO A 26 -3.75 9.30 1.87
N GLY A 27 -4.23 10.55 1.91
CA GLY A 27 -5.31 11.02 1.05
C GLY A 27 -6.70 10.48 1.41
N LEU A 28 -6.88 10.01 2.65
CA LEU A 28 -8.11 9.40 3.14
C LEU A 28 -8.59 10.15 4.39
N ARG A 29 -9.87 10.53 4.42
CA ARG A 29 -10.53 10.96 5.67
C ARG A 29 -10.76 9.74 6.57
N GLY A 30 -10.50 9.90 7.85
CA GLY A 30 -10.59 8.83 8.83
C GLY A 30 -9.37 7.90 8.79
N TYR A 31 -8.24 8.37 8.25
CA TYR A 31 -7.04 7.55 8.08
C TYR A 31 -6.56 6.98 9.42
N LEU A 32 -6.56 7.77 10.50
CA LEU A 32 -6.09 7.30 11.81
C LEU A 32 -6.98 6.18 12.36
N GLN A 33 -8.29 6.26 12.15
CA GLN A 33 -9.24 5.22 12.55
C GLN A 33 -9.04 3.95 11.72
N LEU A 34 -8.86 4.08 10.41
CA LEU A 34 -8.53 2.94 9.55
C LEU A 34 -7.20 2.29 9.97
N HIS A 35 -6.17 3.11 10.21
CA HIS A 35 -4.85 2.64 10.63
C HIS A 35 -4.93 1.87 11.95
N GLN A 36 -5.69 2.39 12.93
CA GLN A 36 -5.95 1.69 14.17
C GLN A 36 -6.63 0.33 13.95
N ALA A 37 -7.71 0.29 13.14
CA ALA A 37 -8.42 -0.95 12.83
C ALA A 37 -7.50 -2.01 12.17
N ILE A 38 -6.63 -1.59 11.25
CA ILE A 38 -5.62 -2.45 10.62
C ILE A 38 -4.68 -3.05 11.68
N ARG A 39 -4.21 -2.24 12.63
CA ARG A 39 -3.30 -2.68 13.70
C ARG A 39 -3.97 -3.62 14.69
N GLU A 40 -5.23 -3.37 15.05
CA GLU A 40 -6.04 -4.25 15.90
C GLU A 40 -6.23 -5.64 15.26
N LEU A 41 -6.37 -5.70 13.93
CA LEU A 41 -6.43 -6.95 13.17
C LEU A 41 -5.08 -7.64 12.98
N ARG A 42 -4.00 -7.05 13.50
CA ARG A 42 -2.60 -7.49 13.35
C ARG A 42 -2.11 -7.51 11.90
N PHE A 43 -2.72 -6.70 11.05
CA PHE A 43 -2.20 -6.44 9.71
C PHE A 43 -1.06 -5.42 9.79
N ARG A 44 -0.07 -5.56 8.90
CA ARG A 44 1.04 -4.59 8.81
C ARG A 44 0.56 -3.29 8.19
N HIS A 45 -0.26 -3.40 7.14
CA HIS A 45 -0.80 -2.30 6.33
C HIS A 45 -2.04 -2.79 5.56
N ALA A 46 -2.75 -1.89 4.88
CA ALA A 46 -3.98 -2.19 4.15
C ALA A 46 -3.84 -3.30 3.08
N ALA A 47 -2.66 -3.49 2.49
CA ALA A 47 -2.44 -4.59 1.54
C ALA A 47 -2.61 -5.99 2.16
N ASP A 48 -2.38 -6.17 3.47
CA ASP A 48 -2.62 -7.46 4.13
C ASP A 48 -4.13 -7.74 4.25
N ALA A 49 -4.95 -6.71 4.49
CA ALA A 49 -6.41 -6.84 4.51
C ALA A 49 -6.97 -7.20 3.12
N LEU A 50 -6.30 -6.79 2.05
CA LEU A 50 -6.71 -7.12 0.67
C LEU A 50 -6.30 -8.54 0.25
N ARG A 51 -5.37 -9.16 0.97
CA ARG A 51 -4.97 -10.57 0.84
C ARG A 51 -5.89 -11.48 1.65
N ALA A 52 -7.20 -11.36 1.39
CA ALA A 52 -8.20 -12.21 2.04
C ALA A 52 -7.88 -13.69 1.85
N PRO A 53 -8.11 -14.54 2.87
CA PRO A 53 -7.76 -15.95 2.83
C PRO A 53 -8.37 -16.63 1.59
N GLU A 54 -7.59 -17.51 0.95
CA GLU A 54 -8.14 -18.31 -0.14
C GLU A 54 -9.25 -19.21 0.40
N PRO A 55 -10.38 -19.35 -0.32
CA PRO A 55 -11.39 -20.31 0.08
C PRO A 55 -10.77 -21.70 0.15
N ALA A 56 -11.07 -22.44 1.22
CA ALA A 56 -10.64 -23.82 1.36
C ALA A 56 -10.99 -24.58 0.08
N PRO A 57 -10.06 -25.34 -0.52
CA PRO A 57 -10.38 -26.14 -1.69
C PRO A 57 -11.52 -27.08 -1.31
N ALA A 58 -12.59 -27.07 -2.10
CA ALA A 58 -13.61 -28.10 -2.03
C ALA A 58 -12.87 -29.44 -2.13
N HIS A 59 -13.06 -30.32 -1.15
CA HIS A 59 -12.45 -31.64 -1.10
C HIS A 59 -12.97 -32.50 -2.26
N ASP A 60 -12.39 -32.32 -3.44
CA ASP A 60 -12.53 -33.22 -4.59
C ASP A 60 -11.38 -32.95 -5.57
N ALA A 61 -10.33 -33.76 -5.47
CA ALA A 61 -9.57 -34.28 -6.62
C ALA A 61 -8.33 -35.04 -6.13
N VAL A 62 -8.50 -36.36 -6.06
CA VAL A 62 -7.46 -37.37 -6.29
C VAL A 62 -6.72 -36.98 -7.59
N PHE A 63 -5.38 -36.99 -7.56
CA PHE A 63 -4.45 -36.53 -8.61
C PHE A 63 -4.17 -35.02 -8.69
N ARG A 64 -3.16 -34.54 -7.96
CA ARG A 64 -2.24 -33.52 -8.48
C ARG A 64 -0.93 -33.46 -7.69
N THR A 65 0.16 -33.33 -8.44
CA THR A 65 1.51 -32.93 -8.00
C THR A 65 1.46 -31.94 -6.84
N LEU A 66 2.30 -32.17 -5.81
CA LEU A 66 2.52 -31.30 -4.66
C LEU A 66 2.45 -29.82 -5.08
N PRO A 67 1.54 -29.00 -4.50
CA PRO A 67 1.49 -27.59 -4.82
C PRO A 67 2.85 -26.97 -4.46
N LYS A 68 3.53 -26.42 -5.46
CA LYS A 68 4.72 -25.60 -5.26
C LYS A 68 4.35 -24.58 -4.19
N ALA A 69 5.07 -24.58 -3.06
CA ALA A 69 4.86 -23.62 -1.99
C ALA A 69 4.75 -22.23 -2.64
N THR A 70 3.58 -21.61 -2.50
CA THR A 70 3.33 -20.24 -2.94
C THR A 70 4.26 -19.36 -2.13
N THR A 71 5.48 -19.16 -2.63
CA THR A 71 6.27 -17.99 -2.27
C THR A 71 5.42 -16.82 -2.72
N ASP A 72 4.77 -16.18 -1.76
CA ASP A 72 4.09 -14.92 -1.98
C ASP A 72 5.14 -13.96 -2.52
N ASP A 73 5.09 -13.69 -3.82
CA ASP A 73 6.03 -12.82 -4.52
C ASP A 73 5.92 -11.34 -4.04
N GLY A 74 5.10 -11.07 -3.02
CA GLY A 74 4.88 -9.73 -2.50
C GLY A 74 3.89 -8.98 -3.37
N PHE A 75 3.92 -7.65 -3.32
CA PHE A 75 3.07 -6.77 -4.11
C PHE A 75 3.89 -5.67 -4.75
N ARG A 76 3.39 -5.16 -5.88
CA ARG A 76 3.93 -3.96 -6.52
C ARG A 76 3.05 -2.78 -6.13
N VAL A 77 3.67 -1.62 -5.93
CA VAL A 77 3.03 -0.40 -5.42
C VAL A 77 3.53 0.87 -6.11
N LEU A 78 4.67 0.84 -6.83
CA LEU A 78 5.23 2.07 -7.38
C LEU A 78 4.41 2.66 -8.54
N ASP A 79 3.79 1.84 -9.39
CA ASP A 79 2.98 2.28 -10.55
C ASP A 79 1.47 2.01 -10.42
N GLY A 80 1.09 1.30 -9.36
CA GLY A 80 -0.25 0.84 -9.05
C GLY A 80 -0.14 -0.20 -7.94
N LEU A 81 -1.25 -0.54 -7.29
CA LEU A 81 -1.25 -1.67 -6.36
C LEU A 81 -1.53 -2.97 -7.14
N TRP A 82 -0.60 -3.92 -7.10
CA TRP A 82 -0.72 -5.18 -7.83
C TRP A 82 -0.35 -6.38 -6.96
N PHE A 83 -1.15 -7.44 -7.07
CA PHE A 83 -0.86 -8.73 -6.45
C PHE A 83 -0.55 -9.81 -7.48
N PRO A 84 0.32 -10.77 -7.13
CA PRO A 84 0.62 -11.90 -8.00
C PRO A 84 -0.61 -12.79 -8.15
N GLY A 85 -0.85 -13.22 -9.39
CA GLY A 85 -1.85 -14.18 -9.78
C GLY A 85 -1.24 -15.51 -10.22
N ARG A 86 -2.11 -16.42 -10.69
CA ARG A 86 -1.65 -17.70 -11.25
C ARG A 86 -0.92 -17.48 -12.58
N GLY A 87 0.11 -18.29 -12.84
CA GLY A 87 0.84 -18.28 -14.11
C GLY A 87 1.72 -17.04 -14.33
N GLY A 88 2.13 -16.34 -13.27
CA GLY A 88 3.00 -15.16 -13.37
C GLY A 88 2.29 -13.88 -13.82
N ILE A 89 0.95 -13.91 -13.90
CA ILE A 89 0.13 -12.74 -14.22
C ILE A 89 0.02 -11.84 -12.98
N TRP A 90 0.10 -10.53 -13.17
CA TRP A 90 -0.13 -9.54 -12.11
C TRP A 90 -1.56 -9.01 -12.19
N HIS A 91 -2.28 -9.06 -11.07
CA HIS A 91 -3.62 -8.51 -10.94
C HIS A 91 -3.56 -7.13 -10.34
N ARG A 92 -4.15 -6.15 -11.04
CA ARG A 92 -4.36 -4.83 -10.48
C ARG A 92 -5.37 -4.94 -9.34
N VAL A 93 -5.08 -4.26 -8.24
CA VAL A 93 -6.00 -4.15 -7.12
C VAL A 93 -6.92 -2.96 -7.37
N ASP A 94 -8.00 -3.24 -8.10
CA ASP A 94 -9.05 -2.31 -8.49
C ASP A 94 -10.38 -2.65 -7.78
N LEU A 95 -11.44 -1.92 -8.09
CA LEU A 95 -12.75 -2.10 -7.46
C LEU A 95 -13.27 -3.56 -7.53
N PRO A 96 -13.25 -4.26 -8.69
CA PRO A 96 -13.57 -5.69 -8.75
C PRO A 96 -12.71 -6.56 -7.83
N TYR A 97 -11.41 -6.27 -7.71
CA TYR A 97 -10.54 -7.00 -6.78
C TYR A 97 -10.98 -6.79 -5.32
N VAL A 98 -11.20 -5.54 -4.91
CA VAL A 98 -11.58 -5.20 -3.52
C VAL A 98 -12.90 -5.88 -3.13
N ARG A 99 -13.90 -5.84 -4.00
CA ARG A 99 -15.19 -6.54 -3.79
C ARG A 99 -15.03 -8.05 -3.60
N ARG A 100 -14.12 -8.65 -4.37
CA ARG A 100 -13.79 -10.08 -4.23
C ARG A 100 -13.10 -10.38 -2.92
N ALA A 101 -12.15 -9.54 -2.50
CA ALA A 101 -11.48 -9.66 -1.21
C ALA A 101 -12.48 -9.57 -0.05
N ARG A 102 -13.43 -8.63 -0.13
CA ARG A 102 -14.54 -8.51 0.82
C ARG A 102 -15.37 -9.79 0.89
N GLY A 103 -15.82 -10.31 -0.26
CA GLY A 103 -16.59 -11.54 -0.33
C GLY A 103 -15.84 -12.75 0.26
N ARG A 104 -14.52 -12.81 0.08
CA ARG A 104 -13.67 -13.85 0.69
C ARG A 104 -13.60 -13.72 2.20
N TRP A 105 -13.46 -12.52 2.75
CA TRP A 105 -13.52 -12.32 4.20
C TRP A 105 -14.86 -12.76 4.77
N LEU A 106 -15.97 -12.37 4.16
CA LEU A 106 -17.31 -12.74 4.63
C LEU A 106 -17.62 -14.24 4.50
N SER A 107 -16.92 -14.94 3.61
CA SER A 107 -17.04 -16.39 3.45
C SER A 107 -15.99 -17.16 4.26
N SER A 108 -15.12 -16.45 4.99
CA SER A 108 -14.04 -17.04 5.77
C SER A 108 -14.55 -17.46 7.16
N SER A 109 -13.95 -18.51 7.70
CA SER A 109 -14.12 -18.89 9.11
C SER A 109 -13.11 -18.20 10.04
N ASP A 110 -12.30 -17.25 9.54
CA ASP A 110 -11.37 -16.47 10.38
C ASP A 110 -12.18 -15.61 11.38
N PRO A 111 -11.88 -15.65 12.69
CA PRO A 111 -12.58 -14.85 13.70
C PRO A 111 -12.55 -13.34 13.44
N ARG A 112 -11.62 -12.86 12.62
CA ARG A 112 -11.48 -11.45 12.22
C ARG A 112 -12.31 -11.09 10.99
N ALA A 113 -13.05 -12.03 10.40
CA ALA A 113 -13.74 -11.89 9.12
C ALA A 113 -14.56 -10.59 9.00
N ASP A 114 -15.45 -10.33 9.96
CA ASP A 114 -16.34 -9.15 9.92
C ASP A 114 -15.55 -7.84 10.00
N SER A 115 -14.59 -7.75 10.92
CA SER A 115 -13.75 -6.57 11.09
C SER A 115 -12.84 -6.34 9.88
N ALA A 116 -12.29 -7.41 9.30
CA ALA A 116 -11.51 -7.32 8.07
C ALA A 116 -12.37 -6.90 6.87
N ALA A 117 -13.60 -7.41 6.76
CA ALA A 117 -14.54 -6.98 5.73
C ALA A 117 -14.90 -5.50 5.88
N ALA A 118 -15.08 -4.98 7.10
CA ALA A 118 -15.33 -3.56 7.36
C ALA A 118 -14.14 -2.66 6.97
N VAL A 119 -12.91 -3.12 7.21
CA VAL A 119 -11.70 -2.46 6.68
C VAL A 119 -11.75 -2.43 5.15
N VAL A 120 -12.06 -3.58 4.51
CA VAL A 120 -12.16 -3.66 3.05
C VAL A 120 -13.29 -2.78 2.49
N ASP A 121 -14.41 -2.59 3.20
CA ASP A 121 -15.48 -1.65 2.84
C ASP A 121 -14.99 -0.19 2.77
N THR A 122 -14.13 0.19 3.72
CA THR A 122 -13.47 1.51 3.71
C THR A 122 -12.55 1.66 2.49
N LEU A 123 -11.75 0.61 2.20
CA LEU A 123 -10.88 0.57 1.02
C LEU A 123 -11.67 0.58 -0.30
N GLU A 124 -12.86 -0.04 -0.32
CA GLU A 124 -13.75 -0.01 -1.47
C GLU A 124 -14.25 1.41 -1.75
N THR A 125 -14.60 2.16 -0.71
CA THR A 125 -15.00 3.57 -0.84
C THR A 125 -13.84 4.40 -1.40
N LEU A 126 -12.63 4.20 -0.88
CA LEU A 126 -11.43 4.89 -1.34
C LEU A 126 -11.14 4.68 -2.83
N VAL A 127 -11.23 3.43 -3.34
CA VAL A 127 -10.94 3.15 -4.76
C VAL A 127 -12.03 3.64 -5.71
N ARG A 128 -13.28 3.80 -5.23
CA ARG A 128 -14.35 4.41 -6.02
C ARG A 128 -14.12 5.91 -6.21
N ASP A 129 -13.65 6.59 -5.16
CA ASP A 129 -13.44 8.04 -5.17
C ASP A 129 -12.11 8.42 -5.85
N ASP A 130 -11.08 7.58 -5.70
CA ASP A 130 -9.75 7.80 -6.29
C ASP A 130 -9.16 6.47 -6.79
N ALA A 131 -9.03 6.33 -8.12
CA ALA A 131 -8.45 5.16 -8.76
C ALA A 131 -6.97 4.87 -8.36
N GLN A 132 -6.28 5.86 -7.77
CA GLN A 132 -4.93 5.73 -7.21
C GLN A 132 -4.91 5.77 -5.67
N GLY A 133 -6.08 5.83 -5.03
CA GLY A 133 -6.22 5.95 -3.58
C GLY A 133 -5.60 4.78 -2.83
N LEU A 134 -5.85 3.54 -3.26
CA LEU A 134 -5.26 2.34 -2.64
C LEU A 134 -3.73 2.33 -2.74
N ARG A 135 -3.20 2.68 -3.91
CA ARG A 135 -1.76 2.79 -4.13
C ARG A 135 -1.17 3.83 -3.17
N ARG A 136 -1.77 5.02 -3.09
CA ARG A 136 -1.32 6.11 -2.22
C ARG A 136 -1.33 5.70 -0.75
N LEU A 137 -2.42 5.10 -0.28
CA LEU A 137 -2.58 4.64 1.09
C LEU A 137 -1.54 3.57 1.45
N VAL A 138 -1.45 2.48 0.69
CA VAL A 138 -0.51 1.39 0.97
C VAL A 138 0.93 1.89 0.90
N LEU A 139 1.27 2.72 -0.11
CA LEU A 139 2.61 3.28 -0.23
C LEU A 139 2.96 4.18 0.96
N TRP A 140 2.02 5.00 1.44
CA TRP A 140 2.20 5.82 2.64
C TRP A 140 2.49 4.96 3.86
N GLU A 141 1.67 3.95 4.13
CA GLU A 141 1.84 3.05 5.28
C GLU A 141 3.18 2.30 5.23
N VAL A 142 3.57 1.79 4.06
CA VAL A 142 4.88 1.13 3.87
C VAL A 142 6.02 2.10 4.12
N CYS A 143 5.95 3.33 3.61
CA CYS A 143 6.97 4.35 3.85
C CYS A 143 7.09 4.70 5.34
N CYS A 144 5.97 4.83 6.07
CA CYS A 144 5.98 5.03 7.52
C CYS A 144 6.69 3.87 8.23
N LEU A 145 6.31 2.62 7.93
CA LEU A 145 6.89 1.43 8.55
C LEU A 145 8.40 1.30 8.27
N LEU A 146 8.83 1.57 7.04
CA LEU A 146 10.26 1.59 6.69
C LEU A 146 11.02 2.66 7.46
N ARG A 147 10.45 3.87 7.54
CA ARG A 147 11.09 4.99 8.23
C ARG A 147 11.15 4.79 9.74
N ASP A 148 10.16 4.12 10.31
CA ASP A 148 10.09 3.84 11.75
C ASP A 148 10.94 2.62 12.15
N GLY A 149 11.22 1.73 11.20
CA GLY A 149 12.14 0.60 11.38
C GLY A 149 13.62 1.01 11.44
N GLY A 150 13.99 2.20 10.94
CA GLY A 150 15.34 2.73 11.05
C GLY A 150 15.62 3.93 10.14
N GLU A 151 16.73 4.64 10.39
CA GLU A 151 17.10 5.82 9.60
C GLU A 151 17.52 5.48 8.16
N ARG A 152 18.02 4.26 7.93
CA ARG A 152 18.51 3.77 6.64
C ARG A 152 17.84 2.42 6.31
N PRO A 153 16.56 2.42 5.93
CA PRO A 153 15.88 1.18 5.54
C PRO A 153 16.57 0.55 4.32
N GLY A 154 16.69 -0.78 4.36
CA GLY A 154 17.25 -1.59 3.29
C GLY A 154 16.17 -2.25 2.42
N GLU A 155 16.62 -2.86 1.32
CA GLU A 155 15.76 -3.67 0.45
C GLU A 155 15.06 -4.81 1.22
N SER A 156 15.80 -5.48 2.12
CA SER A 156 15.27 -6.56 2.95
C SER A 156 14.09 -6.12 3.82
N ASP A 157 14.11 -4.88 4.31
CA ASP A 157 13.04 -4.34 5.16
C ASP A 157 11.76 -4.13 4.35
N ALA A 158 11.89 -3.63 3.12
CA ALA A 158 10.76 -3.48 2.21
C ALA A 158 10.20 -4.84 1.76
N VAL A 159 11.05 -5.83 1.51
CA VAL A 159 10.63 -7.21 1.23
C VAL A 159 9.90 -7.82 2.44
N ALA A 160 10.37 -7.57 3.67
CA ALA A 160 9.70 -8.05 4.88
C ALA A 160 8.31 -7.44 5.09
N LEU A 161 8.08 -6.23 4.55
CA LEU A 161 6.75 -5.62 4.45
C LEU A 161 5.93 -6.15 3.26
N GLY A 162 6.44 -7.10 2.49
CA GLY A 162 5.73 -7.72 1.37
C GLY A 162 5.85 -6.95 0.06
N VAL A 163 6.72 -5.95 -0.05
CA VAL A 163 7.00 -5.29 -1.34
C VAL A 163 7.79 -6.25 -2.23
N HIS A 164 7.40 -6.36 -3.50
CA HIS A 164 8.11 -7.21 -4.46
C HIS A 164 9.56 -6.73 -4.66
N ARG A 165 10.49 -7.68 -4.71
CA ARG A 165 11.95 -7.45 -4.84
C ARG A 165 12.37 -6.46 -5.91
N SER A 166 11.65 -6.37 -7.02
CA SER A 166 11.97 -5.42 -8.11
C SER A 166 11.74 -3.95 -7.73
N GLU A 167 10.94 -3.67 -6.70
CA GLU A 167 10.62 -2.32 -6.24
C GLU A 167 11.25 -1.99 -4.88
N ALA A 168 11.53 -3.02 -4.07
CA ALA A 168 11.98 -2.89 -2.70
C ALA A 168 13.22 -2.00 -2.53
N GLY A 169 14.27 -2.20 -3.32
CA GLY A 169 15.50 -1.40 -3.23
C GLY A 169 15.29 0.08 -3.62
N LEU A 170 14.46 0.35 -4.63
CA LEU A 170 14.13 1.72 -5.05
C LEU A 170 13.28 2.44 -4.01
N LEU A 171 12.30 1.73 -3.43
CA LEU A 171 11.45 2.26 -2.39
C LEU A 171 12.24 2.59 -1.12
N ALA A 172 13.06 1.66 -0.65
CA ALA A 172 13.92 1.87 0.52
C ALA A 172 14.87 3.06 0.31
N SER A 173 15.47 3.17 -0.89
CA SER A 173 16.32 4.31 -1.26
C SER A 173 15.56 5.64 -1.22
N ALA A 174 14.33 5.69 -1.74
CA ALA A 174 13.50 6.90 -1.71
C ALA A 174 13.09 7.29 -0.28
N VAL A 175 12.78 6.32 0.57
CA VAL A 175 12.45 6.57 1.98
C VAL A 175 13.66 7.14 2.72
N ALA A 176 14.83 6.53 2.53
CA ALA A 176 16.09 7.01 3.12
C ALA A 176 16.47 8.42 2.65
N ALA A 177 16.09 8.81 1.42
CA ALA A 177 16.42 10.11 0.86
C ALA A 177 15.65 11.29 1.49
N GLY A 178 14.48 11.07 2.11
CA GLY A 178 13.76 12.20 2.71
C GLY A 178 12.36 11.95 3.27
N PHE A 179 11.87 10.70 3.37
CA PHE A 179 10.52 10.47 3.91
C PHE A 179 10.43 10.93 5.38
N PRO A 180 9.36 11.63 5.79
CA PRO A 180 9.33 12.29 7.08
C PRO A 180 9.31 11.26 8.22
N ALA A 181 10.15 11.48 9.24
CA ALA A 181 10.09 10.74 10.49
C ALA A 181 8.77 11.01 11.26
N THR A 182 8.49 10.20 12.27
CA THR A 182 7.37 10.45 13.18
C THR A 182 7.53 11.84 13.81
N GLY A 183 6.48 12.64 13.77
CA GLY A 183 6.52 14.01 14.26
C GLY A 183 5.45 14.91 13.64
N PRO A 184 5.56 16.23 13.83
CA PRO A 184 4.52 17.19 13.43
C PRO A 184 4.19 17.17 11.93
N ALA A 185 5.18 16.98 11.05
CA ALA A 185 4.96 16.93 9.61
C ALA A 185 4.15 15.68 9.20
N ARG A 186 4.50 14.52 9.74
CA ARG A 186 3.76 13.27 9.48
C ARG A 186 2.35 13.34 10.07
N HIS A 187 2.20 13.82 11.31
CA HIS A 187 0.89 14.00 11.92
C HIS A 187 0.01 14.96 11.09
N ALA A 188 0.58 16.03 10.54
CA ALA A 188 -0.16 16.94 9.66
C ALA A 188 -0.62 16.25 8.37
N ALA A 189 0.23 15.42 7.76
CA ALA A 189 -0.13 14.62 6.59
C ALA A 189 -1.30 13.67 6.86
N GLU A 190 -1.29 13.02 8.02
CA GLU A 190 -2.29 12.02 8.41
C GLU A 190 -3.64 12.63 8.80
N THR A 191 -3.64 13.86 9.32
CA THR A 191 -4.85 14.56 9.79
C THR A 191 -5.42 15.56 8.79
N LEU A 192 -4.68 15.93 7.74
CA LEU A 192 -5.11 16.98 6.81
C LEU A 192 -6.50 16.71 6.20
N ASN A 193 -6.79 15.46 5.79
CA ASN A 193 -8.06 15.10 5.15
C ASN A 193 -9.24 14.98 6.14
N ASP A 194 -8.98 15.03 7.44
CA ASP A 194 -10.02 15.15 8.46
C ASP A 194 -10.43 16.61 8.67
N VAL A 195 -9.47 17.53 8.53
CA VAL A 195 -9.71 18.98 8.68
C VAL A 195 -10.21 19.61 7.38
N TRP A 196 -9.64 19.21 6.24
CA TRP A 196 -10.07 19.61 4.91
C TRP A 196 -11.10 18.59 4.41
N PRO A 197 -12.41 18.92 4.41
CA PRO A 197 -13.09 19.99 3.67
C PRO A 197 -14.07 20.80 4.56
N GLY A 198 -13.75 20.96 5.85
CA GLY A 198 -14.59 21.69 6.80
C GLY A 198 -14.41 23.21 6.71
N VAL A 199 -15.16 23.96 7.54
CA VAL A 199 -15.11 25.43 7.62
C VAL A 199 -13.80 25.99 8.22
N ARG A 200 -12.86 25.12 8.62
CA ARG A 200 -11.64 25.46 9.38
C ARG A 200 -10.45 25.75 8.44
N LEU A 201 -10.64 26.65 7.47
CA LEU A 201 -9.65 26.96 6.42
C LEU A 201 -8.26 27.34 6.97
N ARG A 202 -8.20 28.19 8.02
CA ARG A 202 -6.93 28.62 8.64
C ARG A 202 -6.15 27.47 9.30
N GLU A 203 -6.82 26.40 9.66
CA GLU A 203 -6.16 25.22 10.24
C GLU A 203 -5.70 24.25 9.17
N ALA A 204 -6.50 24.05 8.14
CA ALA A 204 -6.06 23.33 6.94
C ALA A 204 -4.80 23.99 6.36
N GLU A 205 -4.75 25.32 6.29
CA GLU A 205 -3.57 26.08 5.86
C GLU A 205 -2.35 25.83 6.77
N ARG A 206 -2.53 25.87 8.10
CA ARG A 206 -1.45 25.56 9.06
C ARG A 206 -0.94 24.13 8.95
N LEU A 207 -1.81 23.16 8.68
CA LEU A 207 -1.42 21.77 8.46
C LEU A 207 -0.69 21.59 7.12
N ALA A 208 -1.21 22.21 6.05
CA ALA A 208 -0.57 22.20 4.74
C ALA A 208 0.83 22.81 4.77
N ALA A 209 1.03 23.90 5.53
CA ALA A 209 2.33 24.55 5.71
C ALA A 209 3.38 23.66 6.42
N ARG A 210 2.94 22.60 7.11
CA ARG A 210 3.81 21.62 7.77
C ARG A 210 4.14 20.41 6.89
N LEU A 211 3.50 20.28 5.73
CA LEU A 211 3.84 19.22 4.79
C LEU A 211 5.20 19.53 4.15
N PRO A 212 6.04 18.49 3.95
CA PRO A 212 7.34 18.68 3.34
C PRO A 212 7.20 19.20 1.90
N ARG A 213 8.09 20.13 1.51
CA ARG A 213 7.97 20.86 0.24
C ARG A 213 8.37 19.97 -0.93
N ALA A 214 7.79 20.23 -2.11
CA ALA A 214 8.03 19.44 -3.33
C ALA A 214 9.51 19.26 -3.70
N SER A 215 10.36 20.22 -3.32
CA SER A 215 11.78 20.29 -3.65
C SER A 215 12.69 19.53 -2.68
N GLU A 216 12.17 18.96 -1.59
CA GLU A 216 12.97 18.26 -0.58
C GLU A 216 13.11 16.75 -0.86
N TYR A 217 12.49 16.27 -1.96
CA TYR A 217 12.48 14.87 -2.40
C TYR A 217 13.14 14.63 -3.77
N ALA A 218 13.78 15.67 -4.34
CA ALA A 218 14.42 15.63 -5.66
C ALA A 218 15.92 15.35 -5.55
#